data_AF-A0A7S1GQ27-F1
#
_entry.id   AF-A0A7S1GQ27-F1
#
_cell.length_a   1.000
_cell.length_b   1.000
_cell.length_c   1.000
_cell.angle_alpha   90.00
_cell.angle_beta   90.00
_cell.angle_gamma   90.00
#
_symmetry.space_group_name_H-M   'P 1'
#
loop_
_entity.id
_entity.type
_entity.pdbx_description
1 polymer ?
#
loop_
_entity_poly.entity_id
_entity_poly.type
_entity_poly.pdbx_seq_one_letter_code
_entity_poly.pdbx_strand_id
1 'polypeptide(L)'
;ENTVSVCGLQSEGDSLRVATGSAGIASNNVISNHSVRIWEVNPISGEARLLSKVSNDHDGPVRDLALTSVGMLASCSNDGTVKLRSVDNGECLSTLAFLVQEPPMLLSVASVGDVTVASAEDGHVILWVGEESTTIQ
;
A
#
# COMPACT_ATOMS: atom_id res chain seq x y z
N GLU A 1 -0.01 -2.82 -16.87
CA GLU A 1 0.78 -2.75 -15.62
C GLU A 1 0.42 -3.96 -14.77
N ASN A 2 1.39 -4.54 -14.06
CA ASN A 2 1.16 -5.70 -13.20
C ASN A 2 0.33 -5.32 -11.96
N THR A 3 -0.23 -6.34 -11.31
CA THR A 3 -0.86 -6.21 -9.99
C THR A 3 -0.24 -7.28 -9.10
N VAL A 4 0.22 -6.87 -7.92
CA VAL A 4 0.94 -7.74 -6.98
C VAL A 4 0.19 -7.91 -5.66
N SER A 5 -0.71 -6.98 -5.34
CA SER A 5 -1.55 -7.04 -4.14
C SER A 5 -2.93 -6.44 -4.42
N VAL A 6 -3.91 -6.92 -3.67
CA VAL A 6 -5.30 -6.46 -3.68
C VAL A 6 -5.79 -6.32 -2.24
N CYS A 7 -6.52 -5.24 -1.96
CA CYS A 7 -7.11 -4.98 -0.65
C CYS A 7 -8.58 -4.63 -0.81
N GLY A 8 -9.45 -5.28 -0.03
CA GLY A 8 -10.86 -4.89 0.08
C GLY A 8 -10.98 -3.60 0.87
N LEU A 9 -11.79 -2.66 0.39
CA LEU A 9 -12.06 -1.40 1.06
C LEU A 9 -13.50 -1.37 1.57
N GLN A 10 -13.80 -0.41 2.45
CA GLN A 10 -15.16 -0.14 2.84
C GLN A 10 -16.00 0.27 1.62
N SER A 11 -17.09 -0.45 1.39
CA SER A 11 -18.02 -0.21 0.29
C SER A 11 -19.29 0.50 0.77
N GLU A 12 -19.91 1.27 -0.11
CA GLU A 12 -21.24 1.85 0.09
C GLU A 12 -22.21 1.30 -0.96
N GLY A 13 -23.39 0.85 -0.51
CA GLY A 13 -24.40 0.28 -1.40
C GLY A 13 -24.00 -1.07 -2.01
N ASP A 14 -24.44 -1.31 -3.25
CA ASP A 14 -24.31 -2.62 -3.93
C ASP A 14 -22.97 -2.78 -4.69
N SER A 15 -22.15 -1.73 -4.76
CA SER A 15 -20.85 -1.75 -5.42
C SER A 15 -19.74 -2.04 -4.41
N LEU A 16 -18.80 -2.90 -4.77
CA LEU A 16 -17.59 -3.16 -3.99
C LEU A 16 -16.55 -2.07 -4.25
N ARG A 17 -15.74 -1.74 -3.23
CA ARG A 17 -14.52 -0.95 -3.41
C ARG A 17 -13.30 -1.83 -3.17
N VAL A 18 -12.32 -1.78 -4.08
CA VAL A 18 -11.06 -2.51 -3.96
C VAL A 18 -9.88 -1.63 -4.32
N ALA A 19 -8.76 -1.84 -3.66
CA ALA A 19 -7.48 -1.27 -4.04
C ALA A 19 -6.56 -2.33 -4.65
N THR A 20 -5.73 -1.93 -5.61
CA THR A 20 -4.71 -2.78 -6.21
C THR A 20 -3.35 -2.10 -6.19
N GLY A 21 -2.31 -2.84 -5.80
CA GLY A 21 -0.91 -2.40 -5.81
C GLY A 21 -0.16 -2.96 -7.02
N SER A 22 0.69 -2.14 -7.63
CA SER A 22 1.50 -2.48 -8.80
C SER A 22 2.98 -2.34 -8.48
N ALA A 23 3.77 -3.39 -8.72
CA ALA A 23 5.22 -3.34 -8.63
C ALA A 23 5.87 -2.54 -9.78
N GLY A 24 5.10 -2.19 -10.82
CA GLY A 24 5.58 -1.41 -11.95
C GLY A 24 6.08 -2.27 -13.11
N ILE A 25 6.67 -1.61 -14.09
CA ILE A 25 7.17 -2.18 -15.34
C ILE A 25 8.69 -2.14 -15.30
N ALA A 26 9.32 -3.32 -15.46
CA ALA A 26 10.76 -3.45 -15.61
C ALA A 26 11.16 -3.25 -17.09
N SER A 27 12.05 -2.30 -17.35
CA SER A 27 12.62 -2.04 -18.67
C SER A 27 14.01 -1.44 -18.54
N ASN A 28 14.98 -1.93 -19.31
CA ASN A 28 16.36 -1.42 -19.31
C ASN A 28 16.99 -1.33 -17.90
N ASN A 29 16.79 -2.35 -17.06
CA ASN A 29 17.22 -2.40 -15.65
C ASN A 29 16.65 -1.30 -14.74
N VAL A 30 15.56 -0.64 -15.17
CA VAL A 30 14.82 0.34 -14.37
C VAL A 30 13.40 -0.15 -14.17
N ILE A 31 12.87 0.01 -12.95
CA ILE A 31 11.45 -0.21 -12.67
C ILE A 31 10.77 1.15 -12.56
N SER A 32 9.62 1.29 -13.22
CA SER A 32 8.84 2.53 -13.24
C SER A 32 7.34 2.21 -13.26
N ASN A 33 6.47 3.22 -13.09
CA ASN A 33 5.01 3.04 -13.16
C ASN A 33 4.46 2.06 -12.11
N HIS A 34 5.14 1.96 -10.97
CA HIS A 34 4.52 1.41 -9.75
C HIS A 34 3.42 2.37 -9.30
N SER A 35 2.31 1.80 -8.85
CA SER A 35 1.11 2.57 -8.60
C SER A 35 0.17 1.89 -7.61
N VAL A 36 -0.62 2.68 -6.91
CA VAL A 36 -1.80 2.23 -6.18
C VAL A 36 -3.03 2.72 -6.94
N ARG A 37 -4.03 1.84 -7.09
CA ARG A 37 -5.29 2.15 -7.79
C ARG A 37 -6.46 1.79 -6.90
N ILE A 38 -7.52 2.58 -6.97
CA ILE A 38 -8.77 2.37 -6.23
C ILE A 38 -9.89 2.23 -7.24
N TRP A 39 -10.69 1.20 -7.08
CA TRP A 39 -11.74 0.81 -8.01
C TRP A 39 -13.08 0.69 -7.31
N GLU A 40 -14.13 1.01 -8.04
CA GLU A 40 -15.48 0.57 -7.74
C GLU A 40 -15.84 -0.56 -8.69
N VAL A 41 -16.41 -1.65 -8.17
CA VAL A 41 -16.73 -2.86 -8.93
C VAL A 41 -18.15 -3.27 -8.62
N ASN A 42 -18.97 -3.43 -9.66
CA ASN A 42 -20.28 -4.06 -9.50
C ASN A 42 -20.10 -5.59 -9.52
N PRO A 43 -20.40 -6.30 -8.42
CA PRO A 43 -20.14 -7.74 -8.33
C PRO A 43 -21.06 -8.59 -9.21
N ILE A 44 -22.20 -8.03 -9.66
CA ILE A 44 -23.19 -8.73 -10.48
C ILE A 44 -22.86 -8.58 -11.98
N SER A 45 -22.62 -7.35 -12.44
CA SER A 45 -22.31 -7.09 -13.86
C SER A 45 -20.83 -7.32 -14.20
N GLY A 46 -19.94 -7.28 -13.20
CA GLY A 46 -18.49 -7.31 -13.40
C GLY A 46 -17.90 -6.00 -13.92
N GLU A 47 -18.71 -4.94 -14.05
CA GLU A 47 -18.23 -3.63 -14.45
C GLU A 47 -17.33 -3.02 -13.38
N ALA A 48 -16.18 -2.50 -13.80
CA ALA A 48 -15.21 -1.87 -12.93
C ALA A 48 -14.93 -0.43 -13.39
N ARG A 49 -14.92 0.49 -12.43
CA ARG A 49 -14.64 1.92 -12.64
C ARG A 49 -13.44 2.32 -11.80
N LEU A 50 -12.40 2.84 -12.45
CA LEU A 50 -11.25 3.40 -11.76
C LEU A 50 -11.66 4.72 -11.09
N LEU A 51 -11.50 4.79 -9.77
CA LEU A 51 -11.78 6.00 -8.97
C LEU A 51 -10.54 6.88 -8.86
N SER A 52 -9.39 6.27 -8.55
CA SER A 52 -8.12 6.97 -8.38
C SER A 52 -6.94 6.10 -8.81
N LYS A 53 -5.90 6.72 -9.38
CA LYS A 53 -4.60 6.10 -9.69
C LYS A 53 -3.51 7.04 -9.20
N VAL A 54 -2.69 6.56 -8.27
CA VAL A 54 -1.51 7.26 -7.78
C VAL A 54 -0.29 6.53 -8.29
N SER A 55 0.57 7.21 -9.04
CA SER A 55 1.74 6.61 -9.70
C SER A 55 3.01 7.30 -9.24
N ASN A 56 4.09 6.53 -9.07
CA ASN A 56 5.43 7.03 -8.71
C ASN A 56 5.44 7.87 -7.40
N ASP A 57 4.54 7.58 -6.47
CA ASP A 57 4.49 8.20 -5.14
C ASP A 57 5.46 7.52 -4.16
N HIS A 58 5.64 6.20 -4.32
CA HIS A 58 6.78 5.48 -3.75
C HIS A 58 8.03 5.70 -4.60
N ASP A 59 9.23 5.56 -4.03
CA ASP A 59 10.51 5.54 -4.77
C ASP A 59 10.94 4.09 -5.06
N GLY A 60 9.97 3.24 -5.34
CA GLY A 60 10.19 1.83 -5.54
C GLY A 60 8.90 1.06 -5.77
N PRO A 61 9.02 -0.19 -6.22
CA PRO A 61 7.88 -1.08 -6.39
C PRO A 61 7.01 -1.20 -5.14
N VAL A 62 5.69 -1.03 -5.30
CA VAL A 62 4.71 -1.41 -4.27
C VAL A 62 4.71 -2.94 -4.14
N ARG A 63 4.65 -3.42 -2.90
CA ARG A 63 4.67 -4.86 -2.57
C ARG A 63 3.34 -5.35 -2.04
N ASP A 64 2.72 -4.60 -1.14
CA ASP A 64 1.50 -5.03 -0.48
C ASP A 64 0.61 -3.86 -0.06
N LEU A 65 -0.65 -4.17 0.26
CA LEU A 65 -1.70 -3.24 0.66
C LEU A 65 -2.46 -3.76 1.88
N ALA A 66 -2.83 -2.87 2.80
CA ALA A 66 -3.72 -3.19 3.91
C ALA A 66 -4.68 -2.03 4.21
N LEU A 67 -5.89 -2.34 4.68
CA LEU A 67 -6.81 -1.33 5.21
C LEU A 67 -6.55 -1.18 6.71
N THR A 68 -6.41 0.05 7.19
CA THR A 68 -6.21 0.32 8.61
C THR A 68 -7.53 0.35 9.38
N SER A 69 -7.47 0.23 10.71
CA SER A 69 -8.65 0.36 11.60
C SER A 69 -9.43 1.66 11.38
N VAL A 70 -8.73 2.73 10.98
CA VAL A 70 -9.29 4.07 10.73
C VAL A 70 -9.70 4.29 9.26
N GLY A 71 -9.72 3.25 8.44
CA GLY A 71 -10.19 3.32 7.05
C GLY A 71 -9.19 3.92 6.06
N MET A 72 -7.91 4.06 6.43
CA MET A 72 -6.86 4.47 5.50
C MET A 72 -6.31 3.25 4.77
N LEU A 73 -5.85 3.45 3.54
CA LEU A 73 -5.13 2.44 2.80
C LEU A 73 -3.63 2.56 3.08
N ALA A 74 -3.03 1.53 3.64
CA ALA A 74 -1.59 1.37 3.78
C ALA A 74 -1.01 0.70 2.53
N SER A 75 0.11 1.19 2.03
CA SER A 75 0.90 0.55 0.96
C SER A 75 2.38 0.47 1.35
N CYS A 76 2.98 -0.71 1.30
CA CYS A 76 4.41 -0.88 1.56
C CYS A 76 5.21 -1.08 0.27
N SER A 77 6.50 -0.70 0.32
CA SER A 77 7.35 -0.61 -0.86
C SER A 77 8.79 -1.04 -0.60
N ASN A 78 9.47 -1.35 -1.70
CA ASN A 78 10.92 -1.51 -1.76
C ASN A 78 11.72 -0.29 -1.28
N ASP A 79 11.11 0.89 -1.24
CA ASP A 79 11.77 2.11 -0.74
C ASP A 79 11.89 2.18 0.79
N GLY A 80 11.47 1.13 1.50
CA GLY A 80 11.56 1.07 2.96
C GLY A 80 10.48 1.86 3.69
N THR A 81 9.41 2.24 2.99
CA THR A 81 8.31 3.03 3.57
C THR A 81 6.95 2.33 3.47
N VAL A 82 6.09 2.66 4.42
CA VAL A 82 4.64 2.47 4.32
C VAL A 82 4.00 3.84 4.11
N LYS A 83 3.18 4.00 3.08
CA LYS A 83 2.36 5.21 2.88
C LYS A 83 0.94 4.95 3.30
N LEU A 84 0.39 5.82 4.13
CA LEU A 84 -1.02 5.85 4.52
C LEU A 84 -1.74 6.86 3.63
N ARG A 85 -2.79 6.42 2.94
CA ARG A 85 -3.53 7.26 2.00
C ARG A 85 -5.04 7.19 2.22
N SER A 86 -5.71 8.28 1.86
CA SER A 86 -7.17 8.35 1.81
C SER A 86 -7.70 7.40 0.73
N VAL A 87 -8.75 6.64 1.07
CA VAL A 87 -9.42 5.72 0.15
C VAL A 87 -10.32 6.45 -0.86
N ASP A 88 -10.68 7.71 -0.61
CA ASP A 88 -11.62 8.45 -1.44
C ASP A 88 -10.94 9.16 -2.61
N ASN A 89 -9.79 9.77 -2.36
CA ASN A 89 -9.05 10.56 -3.36
C ASN A 89 -7.65 9.99 -3.65
N GLY A 90 -7.13 9.06 -2.85
CA GLY A 90 -5.78 8.50 -2.99
C GLY A 90 -4.66 9.37 -2.41
N GLU A 91 -5.00 10.50 -1.77
CA GLU A 91 -4.05 11.44 -1.17
C GLU A 91 -3.20 10.77 -0.08
N CYS A 92 -1.88 10.93 -0.16
CA CYS A 92 -0.96 10.44 0.86
C CYS A 92 -1.02 11.36 2.09
N LEU A 93 -1.48 10.82 3.21
CA LEU A 93 -1.66 11.56 4.47
C LEU A 93 -0.46 11.41 5.40
N SER A 94 0.24 10.27 5.34
CA SER A 94 1.43 10.02 6.14
C SER A 94 2.38 9.04 5.45
N THR A 95 3.66 9.17 5.73
CA THR A 95 4.71 8.25 5.30
C THR A 95 5.45 7.74 6.55
N LEU A 96 5.35 6.45 6.79
CA LEU A 96 6.01 5.75 7.88
C LEU A 96 7.32 5.16 7.34
N ALA A 97 8.45 5.69 7.80
CA ALA A 97 9.76 5.27 7.34
C ALA A 97 10.40 4.28 8.33
N PHE A 98 11.13 3.30 7.81
CA PHE A 98 12.07 2.52 8.60
C PHE A 98 13.30 3.39 8.88
N LEU A 99 13.47 3.83 10.13
CA LEU A 99 14.49 4.81 10.52
C LEU A 99 15.89 4.19 10.73
N VAL A 100 16.49 3.69 9.65
CA VAL A 100 17.89 3.23 9.60
C VAL A 100 18.62 3.82 8.39
N GLN A 101 19.96 3.79 8.40
CA GLN A 101 20.78 4.44 7.36
C GLN A 101 20.49 3.93 5.95
N GLU A 102 20.30 2.62 5.80
CA GLU A 102 19.91 1.96 4.55
C GLU A 102 18.67 1.12 4.85
N PRO A 103 17.45 1.64 4.58
CA PRO A 103 16.23 0.94 4.95
C PRO A 103 16.05 -0.31 4.09
N PRO A 104 15.72 -1.46 4.69
CA PRO A 104 15.43 -2.67 3.94
C PRO A 104 14.12 -2.52 3.16
N MET A 105 13.94 -3.32 2.12
CA MET A 105 12.68 -3.36 1.38
C MET A 105 11.55 -3.89 2.28
N LEU A 106 10.38 -3.26 2.24
CA LEU A 106 9.19 -3.78 2.92
C LEU A 106 8.38 -4.67 1.99
N LEU A 107 8.06 -5.88 2.46
CA LEU A 107 7.53 -6.96 1.63
C LEU A 107 6.04 -7.25 1.86
N SER A 108 5.52 -6.99 3.05
CA SER A 108 4.10 -7.13 3.40
C SER A 108 3.73 -6.12 4.47
N VAL A 109 2.45 -5.73 4.50
CA VAL A 109 1.90 -4.78 5.48
C VAL A 109 0.58 -5.28 6.03
N ALA A 110 0.36 -5.05 7.31
CA ALA A 110 -0.89 -5.33 8.00
C ALA A 110 -1.24 -4.20 8.97
N SER A 111 -2.51 -4.11 9.33
CA SER A 111 -2.97 -3.26 10.43
C SER A 111 -3.62 -4.12 11.50
N VAL A 112 -3.24 -3.90 12.75
CA VAL A 112 -3.75 -4.61 13.92
C VAL A 112 -4.16 -3.58 14.96
N GLY A 113 -5.46 -3.30 15.05
CA GLY A 113 -5.94 -2.12 15.78
C GLY A 113 -5.30 -0.85 15.21
N ASP A 114 -4.77 0.01 16.08
CA ASP A 114 -4.13 1.26 15.68
C ASP A 114 -2.64 1.10 15.32
N VAL A 115 -2.16 -0.14 15.25
CA VAL A 115 -0.78 -0.45 14.90
C VAL A 115 -0.71 -0.80 13.41
N THR A 116 0.20 -0.16 12.70
CA THR A 116 0.62 -0.59 11.35
C THR A 116 1.87 -1.43 11.49
N VAL A 117 1.93 -2.58 10.82
CA VAL A 117 3.04 -3.52 10.90
C VAL A 117 3.51 -3.84 9.49
N ALA A 118 4.82 -3.87 9.26
CA ALA A 118 5.40 -4.33 8.00
C ALA A 118 6.58 -5.27 8.22
N SER A 119 6.69 -6.28 7.37
CA SER A 119 7.85 -7.18 7.32
C SER A 119 8.89 -6.65 6.33
N ALA A 120 10.16 -6.75 6.69
CA ALA A 120 11.30 -6.33 5.88
C ALA A 120 12.06 -7.52 5.29
N GLU A 121 12.78 -7.28 4.19
CA GLU A 121 13.61 -8.27 3.49
C GLU A 121 14.74 -8.84 4.37
N ASP A 122 15.24 -8.04 5.32
CA ASP A 122 16.33 -8.42 6.23
C ASP A 122 15.88 -9.29 7.41
N GLY A 123 14.61 -9.69 7.44
CA GLY A 123 14.01 -10.54 8.47
C GLY A 123 13.42 -9.78 9.64
N HIS A 124 13.54 -8.45 9.69
CA HIS A 124 12.88 -7.66 10.72
C HIS A 124 11.39 -7.44 10.44
N VAL A 125 10.64 -7.18 11.50
CA VAL A 125 9.28 -6.65 11.45
C VAL A 125 9.28 -5.31 12.17
N ILE A 126 8.75 -4.30 11.51
CA ILE A 126 8.63 -2.96 12.06
C ILE A 126 7.16 -2.66 12.35
N LEU A 127 6.91 -2.04 13.49
CA LEU A 127 5.60 -1.65 13.98
C LEU A 127 5.57 -0.14 14.16
N TRP A 128 4.46 0.49 13.79
CA TRP A 128 4.20 1.90 14.02
C TRP A 128 2.93 2.11 14.84
N VAL A 129 3.04 2.93 15.88
CA VAL A 129 1.92 3.50 16.63
C VAL A 129 1.93 5.00 16.40
N GLY A 130 1.07 5.48 15.50
CA GLY A 130 1.22 6.84 14.96
C GLY A 130 2.55 6.99 14.21
N GLU A 131 3.39 7.94 14.63
CA GLU A 131 4.73 8.18 14.06
C GLU A 131 5.86 7.43 14.79
N GLU A 132 5.58 6.89 15.98
CA GLU A 132 6.58 6.14 16.75
C GLU A 132 6.75 4.74 16.17
N SER A 133 7.99 4.26 16.07
CA SER A 133 8.31 2.96 15.51
C SER A 133 9.08 2.06 16.47
N THR A 134 8.89 0.75 16.35
CA THR A 134 9.64 -0.28 17.06
C THR A 134 9.88 -1.47 16.13
N THR A 135 11.07 -2.05 16.20
CA THR A 135 11.47 -3.18 15.36
C THR A 135 11.65 -4.45 16.20
N ILE A 136 11.23 -5.58 15.65
CA ILE A 136 11.43 -6.94 16.19
C ILE A 136 12.02 -7.84 15.10
N GLN A 137 12.50 -9.03 15.48
CA GLN A 137 13.05 -10.06 14.59
C GLN A 137 12.32 -11.38 14.81
#